data_AF-A0A4Q6AK10-F1
#
_entry.id   AF-A0A4Q6AK10-F1
#
_cell.length_a   1.000
_cell.length_b   1.000
_cell.length_c   1.000
_cell.angle_alpha   90.00
_cell.angle_beta   90.00
_cell.angle_gamma   90.00
#
_symmetry.space_group_name_H-M   'P 1'
#
loop_
_entity.id
_entity.type
_entity.pdbx_description
1 polymer ?
#
loop_
_entity_poly.entity_id
_entity_poly.type
_entity_poly.pdbx_seq_one_letter_code
_entity_poly.pdbx_strand_id
1 'polypeptide(L)' 'MRSILIALIAAVACCCAQAQDIEAYRSTKNPYYWKNRKPDPGYWQQDVHYKIDARVDEQTHVITASETLSY' A
#
# COMPACT_ATOMS: atom_id res chain seq x y z
N MET A 1 -6.45 41.91 2.47
CA MET A 1 -6.23 40.99 3.62
C MET A 1 -6.86 39.62 3.38
N ARG A 2 -8.17 39.50 3.09
CA ARG A 2 -8.82 38.21 2.75
C ARG A 2 -8.17 37.47 1.58
N SER A 3 -7.82 38.17 0.50
CA SER A 3 -7.19 37.57 -0.69
C SER A 3 -5.78 37.02 -0.41
N ILE A 4 -5.04 37.65 0.52
CA ILE A 4 -3.71 37.18 0.96
C ILE A 4 -3.86 35.94 1.85
N LEU A 5 -4.88 35.93 2.72
CA LEU A 5 -5.19 34.78 3.56
C LEU A 5 -5.59 33.55 2.72
N ILE A 6 -6.41 33.75 1.69
CA ILE A 6 -6.84 32.69 0.76
C ILE A 6 -5.64 32.17 -0.04
N ALA A 7 -4.76 33.06 -0.53
CA ALA A 7 -3.54 32.66 -1.22
C ALA A 7 -2.59 31.85 -0.32
N LEU A 8 -2.45 32.23 0.95
CA LEU A 8 -1.65 31.49 1.93
C LEU A 8 -2.23 30.10 2.22
N ILE A 9 -3.55 29.99 2.41
CA ILE A 9 -4.21 28.70 2.64
C ILE A 9 -4.06 27.78 1.42
N ALA A 10 -4.22 28.31 0.21
CA ALA A 10 -4.04 27.56 -1.02
C ALA A 10 -2.59 27.07 -1.22
N ALA A 11 -1.60 27.90 -0.89
CA ALA A 11 -0.18 27.52 -0.96
C ALA A 11 0.17 26.39 0.02
N VAL A 12 -0.35 26.44 1.24
CA VAL A 12 -0.15 25.39 2.25
C VAL A 12 -0.80 24.07 1.81
N ALA A 13 -2.04 24.12 1.30
CA ALA A 13 -2.73 22.94 0.80
C ALA A 13 -2.01 22.27 -0.39
N CYS A 14 -1.43 23.06 -1.29
CA CYS A 14 -0.63 22.56 -2.41
C CYS A 14 0.63 21.81 -1.95
N CYS A 15 1.34 22.34 -0.94
CA CYS A 15 2.54 21.70 -0.38
C CYS A 15 2.22 20.35 0.30
N CYS A 16 1.06 20.25 0.99
CA CYS A 16 0.62 19.00 1.62
C CYS A 16 0.27 17.90 0.59
N ALA A 17 -0.22 18.27 -0.60
CA ALA A 17 -0.52 17.33 -1.67
C ALA A 17 0.75 16.72 -2.30
N GLN A 18 1.85 17.48 -2.36
CA GLN A 18 3.14 16.97 -2.86
C GLN A 18 3.83 15.99 -1.90
N ALA A 19 3.42 15.94 -0.63
CA ALA A 19 3.96 14.98 0.34
C ALA A 19 3.48 13.53 0.10
N GLN A 20 2.50 13.32 -0.76
CA GLN A 20 1.97 11.99 -1.12
C GLN A 20 2.53 11.48 -2.46
N ASP A 21 3.81 11.75 -2.74
CA ASP A 21 4.46 11.24 -3.94
C ASP A 21 4.69 9.73 -3.84
N ILE A 22 3.91 8.96 -4.61
CA ILE A 22 4.02 7.50 -4.72
C ILE A 22 5.42 7.09 -5.18
N GLU A 23 6.12 7.93 -5.96
CA GLU A 23 7.48 7.65 -6.42
C GLU A 23 8.49 7.66 -5.28
N ALA A 24 8.32 8.55 -4.29
CA ALA A 24 9.19 8.59 -3.12
C ALA A 24 9.08 7.30 -2.30
N TYR A 25 7.87 6.73 -2.18
CA TYR A 25 7.67 5.45 -1.48
C TYR A 25 8.35 4.28 -2.20
N ARG A 26 8.33 4.25 -3.53
CA ARG A 26 8.93 3.17 -4.35
C ARG A 26 10.39 3.46 -4.77
N SER A 27 10.98 4.52 -4.24
CA SER A 27 12.35 4.93 -4.58
C SER A 27 13.39 3.89 -4.18
N THR A 28 14.46 3.75 -4.98
CA THR A 28 15.64 2.95 -4.63
C THR A 28 16.39 3.48 -3.40
N LYS A 29 16.18 4.76 -3.07
CA LYS A 29 16.75 5.41 -1.87
C LYS A 29 15.93 5.15 -0.61
N ASN A 30 14.71 4.62 -0.72
CA ASN A 30 13.89 4.29 0.44
C ASN A 30 14.40 3.00 1.09
N PRO A 31 15.00 3.04 2.30
CA PRO A 31 15.53 1.85 2.95
C PRO A 31 14.42 0.88 3.40
N TYR A 32 13.18 1.36 3.51
CA TYR A 32 12.02 0.56 3.92
C TYR A 32 11.27 -0.05 2.73
N TYR A 33 11.57 0.34 1.49
CA TYR A 33 10.91 -0.24 0.33
C TYR A 33 11.34 -1.70 0.16
N TRP A 34 10.37 -2.61 0.22
CA TRP A 34 10.64 -4.04 0.32
C TRP A 34 11.39 -4.60 -0.89
N LYS A 35 11.18 -4.06 -2.11
CA LYS A 35 11.93 -4.49 -3.31
C LYS A 35 13.43 -4.18 -3.21
N ASN A 36 13.83 -3.18 -2.43
CA ASN A 36 15.24 -2.85 -2.20
C ASN A 36 15.91 -3.77 -1.16
N ARG A 37 15.13 -4.54 -0.40
CA ARG A 37 15.61 -5.42 0.68
C ARG A 37 15.63 -6.90 0.27
N LYS A 38 15.70 -7.20 -1.04
CA LYS A 38 15.70 -8.57 -1.54
C LYS A 38 16.96 -9.31 -1.05
N PRO A 39 16.85 -10.37 -0.22
CA PRO A 39 18.01 -11.01 0.41
C PRO A 39 18.84 -11.85 -0.56
N ASP A 40 18.24 -12.40 -1.63
CA ASP A 40 18.96 -13.17 -2.65
C ASP A 40 18.35 -12.94 -4.06
N PRO A 41 19.14 -12.91 -5.14
CA PRO A 41 18.65 -12.78 -6.51
C PRO A 41 17.61 -13.84 -6.92
N GLY A 42 17.67 -15.05 -6.35
CA GLY A 42 16.72 -16.16 -6.56
C GLY A 42 15.48 -16.11 -5.67
N TYR A 43 15.37 -15.14 -4.76
CA TYR A 43 14.19 -14.98 -3.89
C TYR A 43 12.99 -14.50 -4.71
N TRP A 44 12.15 -15.42 -5.18
CA TRP A 44 10.93 -15.10 -5.91
C TRP A 44 9.90 -14.51 -4.96
N GLN A 45 9.76 -13.19 -4.97
CA GLN A 45 8.55 -12.53 -4.46
C GLN A 45 7.73 -12.06 -5.65
N GLN A 46 6.53 -12.62 -5.75
CA GLN A 46 5.51 -12.20 -6.71
C GLN A 46 4.51 -11.31 -6.00
N ASP A 47 4.07 -10.25 -6.68
CA ASP A 47 2.99 -9.39 -6.20
C ASP A 47 1.65 -10.16 -6.37
N VAL A 48 1.41 -11.16 -5.51
CA VAL A 48 0.19 -11.98 -5.54
C VAL A 48 -0.87 -11.33 -4.66
N HIS A 49 -2.04 -11.04 -5.24
CA HIS A 49 -3.22 -10.67 -4.45
C HIS A 49 -3.99 -11.93 -4.07
N TYR A 50 -4.10 -12.18 -2.77
CA TYR A 50 -4.89 -13.25 -2.17
C TYR A 50 -6.28 -12.73 -1.80
N LYS A 51 -7.33 -13.37 -2.32
CA LYS A 51 -8.70 -13.18 -1.84
C LYS A 51 -9.22 -14.52 -1.32
N ILE A 52 -9.55 -14.57 -0.03
CA ILE A 52 -10.11 -15.77 0.61
C ILE A 52 -11.55 -15.44 1.02
N ASP A 53 -12.50 -16.26 0.55
CA ASP A 53 -13.88 -16.27 1.01
C ASP A 53 -14.07 -17.53 1.87
N ALA A 54 -14.29 -17.35 3.16
CA ALA A 54 -14.32 -18.42 4.13
C ALA A 54 -15.55 -18.35 5.04
N ARG A 55 -16.08 -19.52 5.38
CA ARG A 55 -17.14 -19.71 6.36
C ARG A 55 -16.69 -20.63 7.47
N VAL A 56 -16.94 -20.22 8.71
CA VAL A 56 -16.76 -21.05 9.90
C VAL A 56 -18.10 -21.66 10.30
N ASP A 57 -18.11 -22.96 10.55
CA ASP A 57 -19.18 -23.66 11.26
C ASP A 57 -18.72 -23.92 12.69
N GLU A 58 -19.31 -23.20 13.65
CA GLU A 58 -18.95 -23.29 15.06
C GLU A 58 -19.48 -24.55 15.75
N GLN A 59 -20.51 -25.21 15.19
CA GLN A 59 -21.05 -26.44 15.76
C GLN A 59 -20.16 -27.62 15.42
N THR A 60 -19.71 -27.68 14.17
CA THR A 60 -18.83 -28.75 13.68
C THR A 60 -17.35 -28.42 13.81
N HIS A 61 -17.01 -27.17 14.13
CA HIS A 61 -15.64 -26.64 14.20
C HIS A 61 -14.89 -26.78 12.85
N VAL A 62 -15.62 -26.70 11.74
CA VAL A 62 -15.06 -26.83 10.38
C VAL A 62 -15.02 -25.46 9.72
N ILE A 63 -13.94 -25.16 9.01
CA ILE A 63 -13.82 -24.00 8.14
C ILE A 63 -13.84 -24.47 6.69
N THR A 64 -14.69 -23.88 5.88
CA THR A 64 -14.73 -24.12 4.44
C THR A 64 -14.39 -22.82 3.72
N ALA A 65 -13.50 -22.84 2.74
CA ALA A 65 -13.05 -21.63 2.06
C ALA A 65 -12.78 -21.85 0.57
N SER A 66 -12.86 -20.76 -0.19
CA SER A 66 -12.38 -20.65 -1.56
C SER A 66 -11.36 -19.53 -1.67
N GLU A 67 -10.29 -19.78 -2.41
CA GLU A 67 -9.17 -18.85 -2.59
C GLU A 67 -9.03 -18.48 -4.07
N THR A 68 -8.85 -17.19 -4.33
CA THR A 68 -8.47 -16.67 -5.64
C THR A 68 -7.11 -15.98 -5.56
N LEU A 69 -6.21 -16.37 -6.45
CA LEU A 69 -4.90 -15.76 -6.65
C LEU A 69 -4.90 -14.90 -7.91
N SER A 70 -4.48 -13.64 -7.80
CA SER A 70 -4.23 -12.76 -8.96
C SER A 70 -2.76 -12.38 -9.01
N TYR A 71 -2.17 -12.54 -10.19
CA TYR A 71 -0.73 -12.51 -10.45
C TYR A 71 -0.29 -11.35 -11.34
#